data_AF-A0A1K1M9N1-F1
#
_entry.id   AF-A0A1K1M9N1-F1
#
_cell.length_a   1.000
_cell.length_b   1.000
_cell.length_c   1.000
_cell.angle_alpha   90.00
_cell.angle_beta   90.00
_cell.angle_gamma   90.00
#
_symmetry.space_group_name_H-M   'P 1'
#
loop_
_entity.id
_entity.type
_entity.pdbx_description
1 polymer ?
#
loop_
_entity_poly.entity_id
_entity_poly.type
_entity_poly.pdbx_seq_one_letter_code
_entity_poly.pdbx_strand_id
1 'polypeptide(L)'
;MDRRIRGLPRHCPVGADHLGCSALRTFVRGPSRWQPRHARVEHGRMRSASGSSLIECLVAMAVFAIGAACNATWTMQSMAAHARASRLNAATTIAASLVAHIRANPEGTADYDDERADDTGMPRAPSAGSRSDAHRHATNEACDASCLARRLARDDVLNFHAELARRVGSAAAGRVACDAARCTITVTWADRPVLAWTVHP
;
A
#
# COMPACT_ATOMS: atom_id res chain seq x y z
N MET A 1 22.47 35.04 27.04
CA MET A 1 23.23 33.85 26.62
C MET A 1 22.95 32.76 27.63
N ASP A 2 22.11 31.77 27.33
CA ASP A 2 22.37 30.34 27.59
C ASP A 2 21.18 29.51 27.06
N ARG A 3 21.36 28.82 25.93
CA ARG A 3 20.40 27.89 25.33
C ARG A 3 20.89 26.47 25.65
N ARG A 4 20.29 25.81 26.65
CA ARG A 4 20.47 24.36 26.83
C ARG A 4 19.38 23.58 26.12
N ILE A 5 19.73 23.11 24.92
CA ILE A 5 19.06 22.04 24.20
C ILE A 5 19.44 20.72 24.90
N ARG A 6 18.53 20.12 25.67
CA ARG A 6 18.54 18.68 26.00
C ARG A 6 17.65 18.03 24.93
N GLY A 7 18.13 17.21 24.02
CA GLY A 7 18.74 15.91 24.27
C GLY A 7 17.70 14.83 23.93
N LEU A 8 17.43 14.64 22.63
CA LEU A 8 16.58 13.57 22.10
C LEU A 8 17.37 12.26 22.09
N PRO A 9 16.88 11.16 22.68
CA PRO A 9 17.36 9.84 22.34
C PRO A 9 16.73 9.37 21.03
N ARG A 10 17.60 9.14 20.04
CA ARG A 10 17.36 8.23 18.92
C ARG A 10 17.71 6.82 19.42
N HIS A 11 16.78 5.86 19.36
CA HIS A 11 17.12 4.46 18.99
C HIS A 11 15.88 3.61 18.68
N CYS A 12 16.16 2.56 17.91
CA CYS A 12 15.35 1.87 16.89
C CYS A 12 14.40 0.78 17.42
N PRO A 13 13.47 0.31 16.56
CA PRO A 13 12.58 -0.80 16.86
C PRO A 13 13.30 -2.15 16.92
N VAL A 14 12.91 -2.96 17.90
CA VAL A 14 13.22 -4.39 18.03
C VAL A 14 12.00 -5.17 17.55
N GLY A 15 12.19 -6.06 16.58
CA GLY A 15 11.11 -6.92 16.06
C GLY A 15 11.42 -7.46 14.66
N ALA A 16 12.55 -8.15 14.55
CA ALA A 16 12.95 -8.86 13.34
C ALA A 16 12.35 -10.27 13.36
N ASP A 17 11.30 -10.50 12.58
CA ASP A 17 10.91 -11.85 12.19
C ASP A 17 11.50 -12.18 10.82
N HIS A 18 12.37 -13.18 10.86
CA HIS A 18 13.12 -13.76 9.77
C HIS A 18 12.21 -14.52 8.79
N LEU A 19 11.91 -13.94 7.63
CA LEU A 19 11.50 -14.72 6.47
C LEU A 19 12.13 -14.18 5.18
N GLY A 20 13.14 -14.92 4.70
CA GLY A 20 13.33 -15.15 3.26
C GLY A 20 13.84 -13.99 2.42
N CYS A 21 15.06 -13.51 2.67
CA CYS A 21 15.82 -12.71 1.69
C CYS A 21 17.03 -13.53 1.19
N SER A 22 16.74 -14.69 0.60
CA SER A 22 17.71 -15.52 -0.11
C SER A 22 17.29 -15.63 -1.57
N ALA A 23 18.25 -15.39 -2.45
CA ALA A 23 18.19 -15.57 -3.91
C ALA A 23 17.54 -14.44 -4.73
N LEU A 24 18.25 -13.33 -4.87
CA LEU A 24 18.42 -12.66 -6.16
C LEU A 24 19.73 -11.86 -6.16
N ARG A 25 20.86 -12.57 -6.23
CA ARG A 25 22.11 -12.02 -6.80
C ARG A 25 21.93 -11.96 -8.32
N THR A 26 21.12 -11.02 -8.80
CA THR A 26 21.25 -10.57 -10.18
C THR A 26 22.51 -9.73 -10.26
N PHE A 27 23.51 -10.35 -10.86
CA PHE A 27 24.73 -9.83 -11.41
C PHE A 27 24.53 -8.45 -12.08
N VAL A 28 24.61 -7.37 -11.30
CA VAL A 28 24.81 -6.02 -11.84
C VAL A 28 26.29 -5.91 -12.20
N ARG A 29 26.62 -6.42 -13.39
CA ARG A 29 27.85 -6.04 -14.09
C ARG A 29 27.70 -4.56 -14.40
N GLY A 30 28.30 -3.72 -13.57
CA GLY A 30 28.33 -2.28 -13.76
C GLY A 30 28.92 -1.92 -15.13
N PRO A 31 28.47 -0.83 -15.75
CA PRO A 31 29.00 -0.37 -17.02
C PRO A 31 30.49 -0.07 -16.84
N SER A 32 31.30 -0.84 -17.54
CA SER A 32 32.70 -0.57 -17.77
C SER A 32 32.87 0.90 -18.18
N ARG A 33 33.75 1.60 -17.46
CA ARG A 33 34.21 2.96 -17.79
C ARG A 33 34.52 3.05 -19.28
N TRP A 34 33.67 3.75 -20.02
CA TRP A 34 34.03 4.27 -21.33
C TRP A 34 35.07 5.37 -21.11
N GLN A 35 36.35 5.02 -21.21
CA GLN A 35 37.40 6.00 -21.45
C GLN A 35 37.30 6.47 -22.90
N PRO A 36 37.18 7.78 -23.17
CA PRO A 36 37.31 8.31 -24.52
C PRO A 36 38.77 8.19 -24.94
N ARG A 37 39.11 7.08 -25.62
CA ARG A 37 40.39 6.99 -26.33
C ARG A 37 40.27 7.89 -27.55
N HIS A 38 41.08 8.95 -27.56
CA HIS A 38 41.33 9.78 -28.73
C HIS A 38 41.74 8.89 -29.92
N ALA A 39 40.84 8.74 -30.88
CA ALA A 39 41.12 8.03 -32.11
C ALA A 39 42.07 8.87 -32.94
N ARG A 40 43.32 8.41 -33.01
CA ARG A 40 44.29 8.77 -34.04
C ARG A 40 43.65 8.48 -35.41
N VAL A 41 43.50 9.51 -36.23
CA VAL A 41 43.00 9.39 -37.61
C VAL A 41 44.09 8.75 -38.47
N GLU A 42 44.09 7.42 -38.55
CA GLU A 42 44.88 6.69 -39.52
C GLU A 42 44.13 6.65 -40.86
N HIS A 43 44.71 7.33 -41.86
CA HIS A 43 44.30 7.26 -43.25
C HIS A 43 44.72 5.90 -43.83
N GLY A 44 43.95 4.86 -43.50
CA GLY A 44 44.11 3.50 -44.01
C GLY A 44 43.26 3.26 -45.25
N ARG A 45 43.93 2.91 -46.35
CA ARG A 45 43.41 2.34 -47.62
C ARG A 45 41.97 1.83 -47.56
N MET A 46 41.14 2.28 -48.51
CA MET A 46 39.85 1.67 -48.88
C MET A 46 40.05 0.19 -49.22
N ARG A 47 40.01 -0.68 -48.20
CA ARG A 47 39.71 -2.09 -48.39
C ARG A 47 38.24 -2.12 -48.81
N SER A 48 37.96 -2.63 -50.00
CA SER A 48 36.60 -2.82 -50.50
C SER A 48 35.76 -3.45 -49.41
N ALA A 49 34.81 -2.68 -48.87
CA ALA A 49 33.84 -3.19 -47.93
C ALA A 49 33.10 -4.31 -48.65
N SER A 50 33.28 -5.55 -48.21
CA SER A 50 32.41 -6.65 -48.59
C SER A 50 30.99 -6.20 -48.25
N GLY A 51 30.20 -5.86 -49.27
CA GLY A 51 28.90 -5.23 -49.06
C GLY A 51 28.02 -6.11 -48.19
N SER A 52 27.56 -5.59 -47.05
CA SER A 52 26.55 -6.26 -46.23
C SER A 52 25.36 -6.56 -47.14
N SER A 53 25.01 -7.83 -47.28
CA SER A 53 23.89 -8.18 -48.16
C SER A 53 22.60 -7.56 -47.59
N LEU A 54 21.67 -7.14 -48.46
CA LEU A 54 20.37 -6.61 -48.05
C LEU A 54 19.66 -7.56 -47.06
N ILE A 55 19.87 -8.87 -47.24
CA ILE A 55 19.36 -9.93 -46.37
C ILE A 55 19.91 -9.80 -44.95
N GLU A 56 21.20 -9.48 -44.79
CA GLU A 56 21.85 -9.31 -43.49
C GLU A 56 21.26 -8.13 -42.71
N CYS A 57 21.07 -6.97 -43.36
CA CYS A 57 20.43 -5.81 -42.74
C CYS A 57 18.96 -6.09 -42.36
N LEU A 58 18.21 -6.81 -43.21
CA LEU A 58 16.84 -7.21 -42.91
C LEU A 58 16.78 -8.13 -41.68
N VAL A 59 17.65 -9.13 -41.60
CA VAL A 59 17.72 -10.04 -40.46
C VAL A 59 18.10 -9.28 -39.18
N ALA A 60 19.07 -8.37 -39.24
CA ALA A 60 19.46 -7.55 -38.10
C ALA A 60 18.30 -6.68 -37.58
N MET A 61 17.57 -6.02 -38.49
CA MET A 61 16.39 -5.23 -38.14
C MET A 61 15.28 -6.10 -37.54
N ALA A 62 15.04 -7.30 -38.09
CA ALA A 62 14.02 -8.21 -37.58
C ALA A 62 14.34 -8.68 -36.15
N VAL A 63 15.58 -9.12 -35.89
CA VAL A 63 16.01 -9.56 -34.55
C VAL A 63 15.94 -8.40 -33.56
N PHE A 64 16.38 -7.20 -33.95
CA PHE A 64 16.28 -6.02 -33.11
C PHE A 64 14.82 -5.67 -32.77
N ALA A 65 13.92 -5.68 -33.75
CA ALA A 65 12.52 -5.39 -33.55
C ALA A 65 11.85 -6.39 -32.59
N ILE A 66 12.13 -7.68 -32.75
CA ILE A 66 11.62 -8.74 -31.86
C ILE A 66 12.14 -8.52 -30.43
N GLY A 67 13.44 -8.26 -30.27
CA GLY A 67 14.04 -7.99 -28.97
C GLY A 67 13.43 -6.77 -28.27
N ALA A 68 13.25 -5.68 -29.01
CA ALA A 68 12.62 -4.45 -28.49
C ALA A 68 11.16 -4.68 -28.06
N ALA A 69 10.38 -5.42 -28.86
CA ALA A 69 8.99 -5.74 -28.55
C ALA A 69 8.84 -6.60 -27.29
N CYS A 70 9.68 -7.64 -27.16
CA CYS A 70 9.72 -8.48 -25.96
C CYS A 70 10.10 -7.67 -24.71
N ASN A 71 11.13 -6.81 -24.80
CA ASN A 71 11.57 -6.00 -23.68
C ASN A 71 10.52 -4.98 -23.22
N ALA A 72 9.82 -4.34 -24.17
CA ALA A 72 8.73 -3.41 -23.87
C ALA A 72 7.59 -4.11 -23.13
N THR A 73 7.17 -5.29 -23.62
CA THR A 73 6.10 -6.08 -23.00
C THR A 73 6.47 -6.49 -21.58
N TRP A 74 7.71 -6.97 -21.37
CA TRP A 74 8.19 -7.34 -20.04
C TRP A 74 8.21 -6.16 -19.06
N THR A 75 8.65 -4.99 -19.52
CA THR A 75 8.72 -3.78 -18.68
C THR A 75 7.31 -3.33 -18.26
N MET A 76 6.34 -3.35 -19.17
CA MET A 76 4.94 -3.03 -18.85
C MET A 76 4.37 -4.00 -17.80
N GLN A 77 4.62 -5.30 -17.96
CA GLN A 77 4.17 -6.32 -16.99
C GLN A 77 4.83 -6.11 -15.62
N SER A 78 6.12 -5.81 -15.58
CA SER A 78 6.84 -5.54 -14.33
C SER A 78 6.28 -4.32 -13.60
N MET A 79 6.02 -3.21 -14.30
CA MET A 79 5.43 -2.02 -13.69
C MET A 79 4.03 -2.30 -13.14
N ALA A 80 3.20 -3.06 -13.87
CA ALA A 80 1.88 -3.46 -13.39
C ALA A 80 1.96 -4.34 -12.13
N ALA A 81 2.90 -5.27 -12.08
CA ALA A 81 3.13 -6.12 -10.90
C ALA A 81 3.62 -5.28 -9.70
N HIS A 82 4.56 -4.36 -9.90
CA HIS A 82 5.04 -3.45 -8.84
C HIS A 82 3.94 -2.54 -8.31
N ALA A 83 3.09 -1.99 -9.19
CA ALA A 83 1.94 -1.18 -8.77
C ALA A 83 0.95 -2.00 -7.92
N ARG A 84 0.66 -3.25 -8.32
CA ARG A 84 -0.21 -4.15 -7.54
C ARG A 84 0.39 -4.49 -6.18
N ALA A 85 1.67 -4.83 -6.13
CA ALA A 85 2.37 -5.13 -4.89
C ALA A 85 2.42 -3.92 -3.95
N SER A 86 2.69 -2.73 -4.49
CA SER A 86 2.71 -1.48 -3.72
C SER A 86 1.35 -1.18 -3.08
N ARG A 87 0.25 -1.31 -3.83
CA ARG A 87 -1.11 -1.12 -3.31
C ARG A 87 -1.47 -2.15 -2.23
N LEU A 88 -1.11 -3.42 -2.45
CA LEU A 88 -1.35 -4.47 -1.47
C LEU A 88 -0.58 -4.19 -0.17
N ASN A 89 0.69 -3.79 -0.26
CA ASN A 89 1.48 -3.44 0.92
C ASN A 89 0.91 -2.22 1.67
N ALA A 90 0.44 -1.20 0.95
CA ALA A 90 -0.25 -0.06 1.54
C ALA A 90 -1.54 -0.47 2.26
N ALA A 91 -2.40 -1.28 1.61
CA ALA A 91 -3.63 -1.79 2.21
C ALA A 91 -3.37 -2.62 3.46
N THR A 92 -2.38 -3.51 3.44
CA THR A 92 -1.98 -4.32 4.60
C THR A 92 -1.48 -3.46 5.76
N THR A 93 -0.67 -2.43 5.48
CA THR A 93 -0.16 -1.51 6.52
C THR A 93 -1.30 -0.73 7.17
N ILE A 94 -2.25 -0.24 6.37
CA ILE A 94 -3.44 0.48 6.87
C ILE A 94 -4.32 -0.45 7.71
N ALA A 95 -4.60 -1.67 7.23
CA ALA A 95 -5.38 -2.65 7.98
C ALA A 95 -4.68 -3.04 9.29
N ALA A 96 -3.37 -3.26 9.28
CA ALA A 96 -2.60 -3.56 10.50
C ALA A 96 -2.67 -2.43 11.54
N SER A 97 -2.68 -1.17 11.09
CA SER A 97 -2.87 -0.03 12.00
C SER A 97 -4.25 -0.06 12.66
N LEU A 98 -5.31 -0.33 11.89
CA LEU A 98 -6.66 -0.44 12.43
C LEU A 98 -6.78 -1.61 13.41
N VAL A 99 -6.18 -2.75 13.10
CA VAL A 99 -6.09 -3.92 14.00
C VAL A 99 -5.44 -3.57 15.34
N ALA A 100 -4.36 -2.79 15.31
CA ALA A 100 -3.70 -2.34 16.54
C ALA A 100 -4.61 -1.43 17.38
N HIS A 101 -5.43 -0.59 16.74
CA HIS A 101 -6.39 0.27 17.44
C HIS A 101 -7.56 -0.52 18.03
N ILE A 102 -8.12 -1.49 17.30
CA ILE A 102 -9.18 -2.39 17.80
C ILE A 102 -8.72 -3.08 19.09
N ARG A 103 -7.50 -3.64 19.09
CA ARG A 103 -6.93 -4.30 20.29
C ARG A 103 -6.66 -3.33 21.44
N ALA A 104 -6.35 -2.08 21.14
CA ALA A 104 -6.15 -1.05 22.15
C ALA A 104 -7.48 -0.53 22.75
N ASN A 105 -8.61 -0.80 22.09
CA ASN A 105 -9.94 -0.31 22.46
C ASN A 105 -10.99 -1.44 22.47
N PRO A 106 -10.85 -2.46 23.33
CA PRO A 106 -11.77 -3.60 23.36
C PRO A 106 -13.21 -3.20 23.74
N GLU A 107 -13.37 -2.15 24.56
CA GLU A 107 -14.69 -1.65 24.99
C GLU A 107 -15.52 -1.08 23.82
N GLY A 108 -14.86 -0.58 22.77
CA GLY A 108 -15.48 -0.02 21.57
C GLY A 108 -15.65 -1.01 20.41
N THR A 109 -15.34 -2.30 20.60
CA THR A 109 -15.29 -3.28 19.48
C THR A 109 -16.58 -3.34 18.67
N ALA A 110 -17.75 -3.35 19.34
CA ALA A 110 -19.05 -3.40 18.67
C ALA A 110 -19.38 -2.13 17.87
N ASP A 111 -18.69 -1.02 18.12
CA ASP A 111 -18.89 0.24 17.40
C ASP A 111 -18.00 0.36 16.15
N TYR A 112 -17.10 -0.60 15.88
CA TYR A 112 -16.35 -0.71 14.62
C TYR A 112 -17.17 -1.32 13.49
N ASP A 113 -18.34 -1.90 13.77
CA ASP A 113 -19.25 -2.44 12.77
C ASP A 113 -19.74 -1.34 11.84
N ASP A 114 -19.17 -1.30 10.64
CA ASP A 114 -19.66 -0.43 9.57
C ASP A 114 -20.87 -1.12 8.92
N GLU A 115 -22.00 -1.11 9.63
CA GLU A 115 -23.31 -1.52 9.09
C GLU A 115 -23.79 -0.57 7.99
N ARG A 116 -23.00 0.42 7.58
CA ARG A 116 -23.39 1.40 6.57
C ARG A 116 -23.20 0.87 5.15
N ALA A 117 -23.98 -0.15 4.82
CA ALA A 117 -24.61 -0.31 3.52
C ALA A 117 -25.77 -1.32 3.66
N ASP A 118 -26.91 -0.88 4.19
CA ASP A 118 -28.17 -1.32 3.61
C ASP A 118 -28.11 -1.00 2.11
N ASP A 119 -28.59 -1.92 1.26
CA ASP A 119 -28.52 -1.96 -0.21
C ASP A 119 -29.16 -0.74 -0.93
N THR A 120 -29.56 0.29 -0.19
CA THR A 120 -30.25 1.49 -0.67
C THR A 120 -29.34 2.70 -0.88
N GLY A 121 -28.05 2.66 -0.49
CA GLY A 121 -27.09 3.74 -0.78
C GLY A 121 -27.47 5.12 -0.23
N MET A 122 -28.47 5.19 0.66
CA MET A 122 -28.91 6.42 1.30
C MET A 122 -28.33 6.47 2.72
N PRO A 123 -27.69 7.57 3.11
CA PRO A 123 -27.31 7.76 4.51
C PRO A 123 -28.59 7.67 5.36
N ARG A 124 -28.70 6.66 6.24
CA ARG A 124 -29.80 6.58 7.22
C ARG A 124 -29.85 7.94 7.93
N ALA A 125 -30.92 8.70 7.69
CA ALA A 125 -31.15 9.96 8.37
C ALA A 125 -31.12 9.65 9.88
N PRO A 126 -30.46 10.48 10.70
CA PRO A 126 -30.46 10.26 12.14
C PRO A 126 -31.92 10.18 12.58
N SER A 127 -32.33 9.01 13.09
CA SER A 127 -33.67 8.83 13.63
C SER A 127 -33.87 9.88 14.70
N ALA A 128 -34.75 10.84 14.44
CA ALA A 128 -35.12 11.92 15.34
C ALA A 128 -35.98 11.42 16.52
N GLY A 129 -35.75 10.19 17.00
CA GLY A 129 -36.53 9.54 18.03
C GLY A 129 -35.71 9.34 19.30
N SER A 130 -36.16 9.97 20.38
CA SER A 130 -35.76 9.72 21.77
C SER A 130 -34.47 10.40 22.26
N ARG A 131 -34.43 11.72 22.11
CA ARG A 131 -33.70 12.60 23.02
C ARG A 131 -34.66 12.92 24.18
N SER A 132 -34.19 12.82 25.42
CA SER A 132 -34.89 13.17 26.69
C SER A 132 -35.58 12.00 27.39
N ASP A 133 -34.83 11.22 28.20
CA ASP A 133 -35.25 10.82 29.56
C ASP A 133 -34.29 9.81 30.23
N ALA A 134 -33.36 9.20 29.49
CA ALA A 134 -32.35 8.29 30.06
C ALA A 134 -31.09 9.01 30.61
N HIS A 135 -31.18 10.30 30.94
CA HIS A 135 -30.01 11.13 31.29
C HIS A 135 -29.84 11.47 32.78
N ARG A 136 -30.60 10.84 33.68
CA ARG A 136 -30.38 11.00 35.12
C ARG A 136 -29.96 9.68 35.74
N HIS A 137 -28.70 9.64 36.16
CA HIS A 137 -28.08 8.67 37.07
C HIS A 137 -27.25 7.51 36.47
N ALA A 138 -26.61 7.72 35.32
CA ALA A 138 -25.33 7.06 35.07
C ALA A 138 -24.22 7.97 35.63
N THR A 139 -23.44 7.47 36.58
CA THR A 139 -22.31 8.17 37.19
C THR A 139 -21.31 8.64 36.12
N ASN A 140 -20.91 9.91 36.16
CA ASN A 140 -20.22 10.62 35.08
C ASN A 140 -18.95 9.92 34.51
N GLU A 141 -18.18 9.17 35.31
CA GLU A 141 -16.95 8.53 34.83
C GLU A 141 -17.17 7.38 33.83
N ALA A 142 -18.20 6.55 34.02
CA ALA A 142 -18.45 5.42 33.12
C ALA A 142 -19.10 5.85 31.79
N CYS A 143 -19.87 6.94 31.82
CA CYS A 143 -20.35 7.58 30.59
C CYS A 143 -19.22 8.22 29.79
N ASP A 144 -18.23 8.83 30.45
CA ASP A 144 -17.10 9.46 29.75
C ASP A 144 -16.22 8.41 29.05
N ALA A 145 -15.90 7.29 29.73
CA ALA A 145 -15.07 6.22 29.14
C ALA A 145 -15.76 5.52 27.96
N SER A 146 -17.01 5.09 28.11
CA SER A 146 -17.76 4.38 27.05
C SER A 146 -18.12 5.29 25.87
N CYS A 147 -18.45 6.57 26.11
CA CYS A 147 -18.67 7.53 25.03
C CYS A 147 -17.36 7.84 24.29
N LEU A 148 -16.22 7.82 24.99
CA LEU A 148 -14.90 7.98 24.39
C LEU A 148 -14.52 6.77 23.52
N ALA A 149 -14.73 5.54 24.00
CA ALA A 149 -14.45 4.31 23.26
C ALA A 149 -15.22 4.24 21.94
N ARG A 150 -16.52 4.54 21.95
CA ARG A 150 -17.37 4.62 20.76
C ARG A 150 -16.91 5.69 19.77
N ARG A 151 -16.59 6.89 20.27
CA ARG A 151 -16.11 7.98 19.41
C ARG A 151 -14.78 7.63 18.77
N LEU A 152 -13.86 7.02 19.53
CA LEU A 152 -12.56 6.59 19.03
C LEU A 152 -12.72 5.53 17.92
N ALA A 153 -13.57 4.51 18.13
CA ALA A 153 -13.85 3.49 17.11
C ALA A 153 -14.38 4.09 15.81
N ARG A 154 -15.33 5.03 15.91
CA ARG A 154 -15.87 5.75 14.74
C ARG A 154 -14.82 6.57 14.01
N ASP A 155 -13.98 7.30 14.75
CA ASP A 155 -12.92 8.12 14.17
C ASP A 155 -11.86 7.23 13.49
N ASP A 156 -11.55 6.07 14.06
CA ASP A 156 -10.65 5.08 13.47
C ASP A 156 -11.16 4.54 12.13
N VAL A 157 -12.46 4.17 12.05
CA VAL A 157 -13.08 3.70 10.80
C VAL A 157 -13.07 4.81 9.74
N LEU A 158 -13.39 6.05 10.12
CA LEU A 158 -13.33 7.19 9.19
C LEU A 158 -11.90 7.45 8.69
N ASN A 159 -10.91 7.38 9.59
CA ASN A 159 -9.51 7.55 9.22
C ASN A 159 -9.01 6.39 8.33
N PHE A 160 -9.43 5.16 8.62
CA PHE A 160 -9.16 3.98 7.80
C PHE A 160 -9.64 4.16 6.35
N HIS A 161 -10.89 4.58 6.15
CA HIS A 161 -11.45 4.87 4.83
C HIS A 161 -10.71 6.02 4.13
N ALA A 162 -10.38 7.09 4.86
CA ALA A 162 -9.65 8.22 4.32
C ALA A 162 -8.22 7.83 3.88
N GLU A 163 -7.51 7.02 4.67
CA GLU A 163 -6.18 6.52 4.33
C GLU A 163 -6.20 5.57 3.13
N LEU A 164 -7.21 4.69 3.03
CA LEU A 164 -7.40 3.84 1.85
C LEU A 164 -7.58 4.68 0.57
N ALA A 165 -8.48 5.67 0.60
CA ALA A 165 -8.71 6.55 -0.53
C ALA A 165 -7.45 7.35 -0.93
N ARG A 166 -6.68 7.83 0.06
CA ARG A 166 -5.45 8.60 -0.18
C ARG A 166 -4.30 7.76 -0.73
N ARG A 167 -4.05 6.56 -0.18
CA ARG A 167 -2.83 5.79 -0.48
C ARG A 167 -3.03 4.69 -1.51
N VAL A 168 -4.21 4.09 -1.57
CA VAL A 168 -4.52 2.99 -2.50
C VAL A 168 -5.22 3.54 -3.75
N GLY A 169 -6.10 4.54 -3.56
CA GLY A 169 -6.82 5.26 -4.60
C GLY A 169 -8.32 5.26 -4.38
N SER A 170 -9.04 6.09 -5.13
CA SER A 170 -10.50 6.30 -4.97
C SER A 170 -11.36 5.07 -5.28
N ALA A 171 -10.83 4.09 -6.01
CA ALA A 171 -11.50 2.82 -6.29
C ALA A 171 -11.31 1.77 -5.18
N ALA A 172 -10.59 2.10 -4.10
CA ALA A 172 -10.43 1.23 -2.94
C ALA A 172 -11.59 1.44 -1.96
N ALA A 173 -12.16 0.35 -1.47
CA ALA A 173 -13.18 0.37 -0.42
C ALA A 173 -12.78 -0.60 0.70
N GLY A 174 -12.95 -0.15 1.94
CA GLY A 174 -12.76 -0.98 3.12
C GLY A 174 -14.10 -1.36 3.74
N ARG A 175 -14.14 -2.45 4.50
CA ARG A 175 -15.26 -2.81 5.37
C ARG A 175 -14.71 -3.42 6.65
N VAL A 176 -15.30 -3.07 7.78
CA VAL A 176 -15.01 -3.66 9.08
C VAL A 176 -16.32 -4.25 9.58
N ALA A 177 -16.30 -5.54 9.87
CA ALA A 177 -17.43 -6.26 10.46
C ALA A 177 -16.92 -6.99 11.70
N CYS A 178 -17.49 -6.70 12.86
CA CYS A 178 -17.18 -7.30 14.13
C CYS A 178 -18.34 -8.18 14.60
N ASP A 179 -17.98 -9.23 15.32
CA ASP A 179 -18.88 -10.02 16.15
C ASP A 179 -18.35 -9.98 17.59
N ALA A 180 -18.99 -10.71 18.51
CA ALA A 180 -18.59 -10.70 19.92
C ALA A 180 -17.17 -11.22 20.20
N ALA A 181 -16.54 -11.92 19.25
CA ALA A 181 -15.25 -12.58 19.43
C ALA A 181 -14.21 -12.23 18.36
N ARG A 182 -14.59 -11.65 17.23
CA ARG A 182 -13.76 -11.44 16.04
C ARG A 182 -14.17 -10.21 15.26
N CYS A 183 -13.20 -9.54 14.65
CA CYS A 183 -13.41 -8.53 13.63
C CYS A 183 -12.79 -8.96 12.31
N THR A 184 -13.56 -8.90 11.23
CA THR A 184 -13.11 -9.12 9.86
C THR A 184 -12.98 -7.79 9.14
N ILE A 185 -11.76 -7.48 8.69
CA ILE A 185 -11.44 -6.32 7.86
C ILE A 185 -11.28 -6.80 6.42
N THR A 186 -12.12 -6.27 5.53
CA THR A 186 -12.07 -6.56 4.10
C THR A 186 -11.66 -5.31 3.35
N VAL A 187 -10.72 -5.43 2.40
CA VAL A 187 -10.36 -4.36 1.47
C VAL A 187 -10.58 -4.86 0.05
N THR A 188 -11.37 -4.11 -0.70
CA THR A 188 -11.61 -4.33 -2.12
C THR A 188 -11.03 -3.20 -2.94
N TRP A 189 -10.67 -3.49 -4.19
CA TRP A 189 -10.25 -2.50 -5.16
C TRP A 189 -10.91 -2.78 -6.50
N ALA A 190 -11.66 -1.82 -7.03
CA ALA A 190 -12.49 -1.99 -8.22
C ALA A 190 -13.34 -3.27 -8.13
N ASP A 191 -14.05 -3.42 -7.00
CA ASP A 191 -14.94 -4.55 -6.66
C ASP A 191 -14.25 -5.92 -6.57
N ARG A 192 -12.92 -5.97 -6.56
CA ARG A 192 -12.16 -7.21 -6.37
C ARG A 192 -11.59 -7.28 -4.96
N PRO A 193 -11.75 -8.40 -4.24
CA PRO A 193 -11.13 -8.57 -2.93
C PRO A 193 -9.60 -8.57 -3.08
N VAL A 194 -8.94 -7.68 -2.33
CA VAL A 194 -7.47 -7.58 -2.26
C VAL A 194 -6.96 -8.16 -0.94
N LEU A 195 -7.72 -7.97 0.15
CA LEU A 195 -7.37 -8.40 1.49
C LEU A 195 -8.64 -8.78 2.26
N ALA A 196 -8.57 -9.86 3.03
CA ALA A 196 -9.54 -10.21 4.06
C ALA A 196 -8.77 -10.74 5.28
N TRP A 197 -8.86 -10.04 6.42
CA TRP A 197 -8.14 -10.38 7.63
C TRP A 197 -9.11 -10.47 8.81
N THR A 198 -9.04 -11.58 9.55
CA THR A 198 -9.79 -11.76 10.79
C THR A 198 -8.87 -11.56 11.99
N VAL A 199 -9.35 -10.82 12.98
CA VAL A 199 -8.63 -10.47 14.19
C VAL A 199 -9.50 -10.75 15.41
N HIS A 200 -8.87 -11.23 16.47
CA HIS A 200 -9.48 -11.28 17.79
C HIS A 200 -9.17 -9.95 18.52
N PRO A 201 -10.21 -9.23 19.00
CA PRO A 201 -10.04 -7.98 19.74
C PRO A 201 -9.25 -8.19 21.03
#